data_AF-A0A7C5B0U4-F1
#
_entry.id   AF-A0A7C5B0U4-F1
#
_cell.length_a   1.000
_cell.length_b   1.000
_cell.length_c   1.000
_cell.angle_alpha   90.00
_cell.angle_beta   90.00
_cell.angle_gamma   90.00
#
_symmetry.space_group_name_H-M   'P 1'
#
loop_
_entity.id
_entity.type
_entity.pdbx_description
1 polymer ?
#
loop_
_entity_poly.entity_id
_entity_poly.type
_entity_poly.pdbx_seq_one_letter_code
_entity_poly.pdbx_strand_id
1 'polypeptide(L)'
;MMTRKPSVKFGSILLVCLLGIGGCASYEALDMSSYDPSHDQTAIANLYRNQAVMMREKANAQATAAARYEALFGPEADLVSGARLLAHYYGQTAQELERLAEAHAAVGRNRQRPQTDR
;
A
#
# COMPACT_ATOMS: atom_id res chain seq x y z
N MET A 1 -30.22 -51.34 11.31
CA MET A 1 -30.00 -50.11 12.10
C MET A 1 -29.21 -49.14 11.22
N MET A 2 -29.81 -47.98 10.97
CA MET A 2 -29.43 -46.99 9.97
C MET A 2 -28.47 -45.97 10.60
N THR A 3 -27.31 -45.67 9.99
CA THR A 3 -26.69 -44.35 10.15
C THR A 3 -26.12 -43.86 8.83
N ARG A 4 -26.48 -42.61 8.53
CA ARG A 4 -26.37 -41.88 7.27
C ARG A 4 -25.17 -40.92 7.38
N LYS A 5 -24.47 -40.71 6.26
CA LYS A 5 -23.33 -39.81 5.98
C LYS A 5 -23.39 -38.41 6.65
N PRO A 6 -22.24 -37.70 6.72
CA PRO A 6 -22.12 -36.60 5.77
C PRO A 6 -20.78 -36.56 5.04
N SER A 7 -20.85 -36.62 3.71
CA SER A 7 -19.78 -36.13 2.84
C SER A 7 -19.86 -34.60 2.85
N VAL A 8 -18.90 -33.97 3.51
CA VAL A 8 -18.75 -32.51 3.54
C VAL A 8 -18.38 -32.04 2.14
N LYS A 9 -19.28 -31.29 1.51
CA LYS A 9 -19.14 -30.76 0.15
C LYS A 9 -18.12 -29.62 0.15
N PHE A 10 -16.85 -29.94 -0.12
CA PHE A 10 -15.77 -28.97 -0.34
C PHE A 10 -16.09 -27.92 -1.42
N GLY A 11 -17.03 -28.19 -2.33
CA GLY A 11 -17.43 -27.27 -3.39
C GLY A 11 -18.16 -26.00 -2.93
N SER A 12 -18.72 -25.98 -1.71
CA SER A 12 -19.52 -24.83 -1.25
C SER A 12 -18.70 -23.71 -0.61
N ILE A 13 -17.48 -24.00 -0.14
CA ILE A 13 -16.60 -22.99 0.48
C ILE A 13 -15.90 -22.14 -0.59
N LEU A 14 -15.59 -22.71 -1.76
CA LEU A 14 -14.94 -21.99 -2.86
C LEU A 14 -15.84 -20.91 -3.49
N LEU A 15 -17.16 -21.13 -3.50
CA LEU A 15 -18.14 -20.22 -4.11
C LEU A 15 -18.31 -18.91 -3.31
N VAL A 16 -18.13 -18.95 -1.99
CA VAL A 16 -18.28 -17.78 -1.11
C VAL A 16 -17.08 -16.82 -1.22
N CYS A 17 -15.88 -17.32 -1.54
CA CYS A 17 -14.69 -16.49 -1.71
C CYS A 17 -14.72 -15.63 -2.99
N LEU A 18 -15.44 -16.04 -4.04
CA LEU A 18 -15.50 -15.30 -5.31
C LEU A 18 -16.48 -14.12 -5.30
N LEU A 19 -17.44 -14.11 -4.37
CA LEU A 19 -18.48 -13.07 -4.30
C LEU A 19 -18.08 -11.85 -3.46
N GLY A 20 -16.89 -11.87 -2.83
CA GLY A 20 -16.41 -10.77 -1.98
C GLY A 20 -15.57 -9.70 -2.69
N ILE A 21 -15.29 -9.83 -3.98
CA ILE A 21 -14.41 -8.92 -4.74
C ILE A 21 -15.21 -7.78 -5.42
N GLY A 22 -16.29 -7.35 -4.78
CA GLY A 22 -17.15 -6.25 -5.23
C GLY A 22 -16.84 -4.94 -4.51
N GLY A 23 -15.58 -4.67 -4.20
CA GLY A 23 -15.15 -3.36 -3.72
C GLY A 23 -14.86 -2.45 -4.90
N CYS A 24 -15.89 -1.80 -5.45
CA CYS A 24 -15.67 -0.61 -6.25
C CYS A 24 -15.14 0.47 -5.31
N ALA A 25 -13.83 0.50 -5.09
CA ALA A 25 -13.18 1.70 -4.61
C ALA A 25 -13.44 2.77 -5.67
N SER A 26 -14.40 3.66 -5.39
CA SER A 26 -14.61 4.88 -6.16
C SER A 26 -13.34 5.71 -6.03
N TYR A 27 -12.39 5.47 -6.92
CA TYR A 27 -11.33 6.43 -7.15
C TYR A 27 -12.04 7.66 -7.73
N GLU A 28 -11.91 8.80 -7.06
CA GLU A 28 -12.21 10.07 -7.72
C GLU A 28 -11.40 10.08 -9.02
N ALA A 29 -12.10 9.99 -10.15
CA ALA A 29 -11.48 10.14 -11.45
C ALA A 29 -10.91 11.56 -11.48
N LEU A 30 -9.59 11.68 -11.62
CA LEU A 30 -8.94 12.96 -11.80
C LEU A 30 -9.65 13.67 -12.96
N ASP A 31 -10.24 14.84 -12.67
CA ASP A 31 -10.87 15.67 -13.68
C ASP A 31 -9.79 16.17 -14.66
N MET A 32 -9.65 15.47 -15.78
CA MET A 32 -8.74 15.81 -16.87
C MET A 32 -9.30 16.88 -17.82
N SER A 33 -10.42 17.53 -17.49
CA SER A 33 -11.06 18.52 -18.37
C SER A 33 -10.25 19.83 -18.53
N SER A 34 -9.24 20.05 -17.70
CA SER A 34 -8.29 21.16 -17.78
C SER A 34 -6.86 20.63 -17.83
N TYR A 35 -6.23 20.70 -19.01
CA TYR A 35 -4.81 20.37 -19.18
C TYR A 35 -3.93 21.46 -18.54
N ASP A 36 -3.84 21.47 -17.21
CA ASP A 36 -2.79 22.15 -16.48
C ASP A 36 -1.78 21.11 -15.96
N PRO A 37 -0.64 20.95 -16.65
CA PRO A 37 0.41 20.03 -16.22
C PRO A 37 0.88 20.26 -14.78
N SER A 38 0.75 21.47 -14.20
CA SER A 38 1.15 21.75 -12.83
C SER A 38 0.18 21.19 -11.78
N HIS A 39 -1.12 21.17 -12.11
CA HIS A 39 -2.15 20.51 -11.32
C HIS A 39 -1.92 18.99 -11.29
N ASP A 40 -1.58 18.41 -12.43
CA ASP A 40 -1.25 16.98 -12.56
C ASP A 40 -0.02 16.60 -11.72
N GLN A 41 1.05 17.40 -11.73
CA GLN A 41 2.23 17.13 -10.89
C GLN A 41 1.93 17.16 -9.40
N THR A 42 1.05 18.06 -8.95
CA THR A 42 0.64 18.16 -7.54
C THR A 42 -0.19 16.96 -7.13
N ALA A 43 -1.12 16.52 -7.97
CA ALA A 43 -1.92 15.32 -7.75
C ALA A 43 -1.03 14.05 -7.67
N ILE A 44 -0.07 13.90 -8.59
CA ILE A 44 0.88 12.78 -8.59
C ILE A 44 1.75 12.79 -7.32
N ALA A 45 2.24 13.96 -6.90
CA ALA A 45 3.02 14.08 -5.67
C ALA A 45 2.22 13.62 -4.44
N ASN A 46 0.94 14.01 -4.35
CA ASN A 46 0.07 13.60 -3.24
C ASN A 46 -0.25 12.10 -3.26
N LEU A 47 -0.45 11.51 -4.44
CA LEU A 47 -0.61 10.06 -4.58
C LEU A 47 0.60 9.31 -3.99
N TYR A 48 1.82 9.69 -4.37
CA TYR A 48 3.02 9.04 -3.86
C TYR A 48 3.23 9.27 -2.36
N ARG A 49 2.91 10.46 -1.82
CA ARG A 49 2.94 10.69 -0.36
C ARG A 49 1.99 9.75 0.38
N ASN A 50 0.76 9.61 -0.09
CA ASN A 50 -0.23 8.73 0.53
C ASN A 50 0.25 7.27 0.50
N GLN A 51 0.81 6.82 -0.63
CA GLN A 51 1.39 5.48 -0.72
C GLN A 51 2.60 5.31 0.21
N ALA A 52 3.46 6.31 0.37
CA ALA A 52 4.59 6.26 1.30
C ALA A 52 4.13 6.09 2.75
N VAL A 53 3.08 6.81 3.17
CA VAL A 53 2.46 6.65 4.49
C VAL A 53 1.97 5.21 4.69
N MET A 54 1.23 4.66 3.72
CA MET A 54 0.76 3.28 3.80
C MET A 54 1.91 2.26 3.92
N MET A 55 3.03 2.49 3.22
CA MET A 55 4.19 1.62 3.32
C MET A 55 4.88 1.74 4.69
N ARG A 56 4.95 2.93 5.29
CA ARG A 56 5.46 3.09 6.66
C ARG A 56 4.62 2.36 7.69
N GLU A 57 3.30 2.43 7.56
CA GLU A 57 2.40 1.69 8.44
C GLU A 57 2.62 0.18 8.34
N LYS A 58 2.78 -0.33 7.12
CA LYS A 58 3.15 -1.74 6.88
C LYS A 58 4.52 -2.09 7.48
N ALA A 59 5.51 -1.22 7.33
CA ALA A 59 6.84 -1.42 7.91
C ALA A 59 6.77 -1.52 9.44
N ASN A 60 6.05 -0.59 10.07
CA ASN A 60 5.86 -0.58 11.53
C ASN A 60 5.08 -1.80 12.03
N ALA A 61 4.05 -2.22 11.29
CA ALA A 61 3.30 -3.43 11.62
C ALA A 61 4.20 -4.68 11.58
N GLN A 62 5.06 -4.80 10.57
CA GLN A 62 5.99 -5.92 10.44
C GLN A 62 7.11 -5.88 11.48
N ALA A 63 7.64 -4.69 11.82
CA ALA A 63 8.60 -4.54 12.91
C ALA A 63 7.98 -4.95 14.26
N THR A 64 6.72 -4.58 14.50
CA THR A 64 5.96 -4.99 15.68
C THR A 64 5.73 -6.50 15.69
N ALA A 65 5.41 -7.10 14.54
CA ALA A 65 5.25 -8.55 14.41
C ALA A 65 6.57 -9.29 14.69
N ALA A 66 7.70 -8.81 14.16
CA ALA A 66 9.02 -9.38 14.41
C ALA A 66 9.34 -9.43 15.91
N ALA A 67 9.13 -8.34 16.65
CA ALA A 67 9.34 -8.29 18.09
C ALA A 67 8.45 -9.29 18.86
N ARG A 68 7.19 -9.43 18.43
CA ARG A 68 6.27 -10.41 19.02
C ARG A 68 6.69 -11.85 18.71
N TYR A 69 7.14 -12.14 17.49
CA TYR A 69 7.60 -13.46 17.11
C TYR A 69 8.89 -13.84 17.83
N GLU A 70 9.81 -12.89 18.00
CA GLU A 70 11.05 -13.11 18.73
C GLU A 70 10.79 -13.46 20.19
N ALA A 71 9.85 -12.79 20.85
CA ALA A 71 9.45 -13.10 22.22
C ALA A 71 8.78 -14.49 22.37
N LEU A 72 8.12 -15.00 21.32
CA LEU A 72 7.39 -16.27 21.36
C LEU A 72 8.21 -17.48 20.89
N PHE A 73 9.07 -17.28 19.89
CA PHE A 73 9.73 -18.34 19.15
C PHE A 73 11.27 -18.23 19.17
N GLY A 74 11.80 -17.15 19.74
CA GLY A 74 13.24 -16.85 19.73
C GLY A 74 13.69 -16.11 18.46
N PRO A 75 14.91 -15.54 18.48
CA PRO A 75 15.41 -14.65 17.42
C PRO A 75 15.71 -15.36 16.09
N GLU A 76 16.00 -16.66 16.14
CA GLU A 76 16.40 -17.45 14.96
C GLU A 76 15.21 -18.06 14.20
N ALA A 77 13.97 -17.83 14.65
CA ALA A 77 12.80 -18.34 13.96
C ALA A 77 12.61 -17.63 12.60
N ASP A 78 12.28 -18.39 11.56
CA ASP A 78 12.05 -17.86 10.19
C ASP A 78 10.98 -16.75 10.15
N LEU A 79 10.00 -16.80 11.07
CA LEU A 79 8.99 -15.75 11.19
C LEU A 79 9.60 -14.40 11.61
N VAL A 80 10.65 -14.41 12.45
CA VAL A 80 11.36 -13.20 12.87
C VAL A 80 12.14 -12.61 11.70
N SER A 81 12.94 -13.43 11.02
CA SER A 81 13.73 -12.98 9.87
C SER A 81 12.83 -12.48 8.73
N GLY A 82 11.73 -13.20 8.43
CA GLY A 82 10.74 -12.80 7.43
C GLY A 82 10.06 -11.47 7.77
N ALA A 83 9.60 -11.28 9.00
CA ALA A 83 8.98 -10.03 9.42
C ALA A 83 9.97 -8.85 9.41
N ARG A 84 11.23 -9.05 9.82
CA ARG A 84 12.28 -8.03 9.73
C ARG A 84 12.57 -7.64 8.27
N LEU A 85 12.65 -8.62 7.36
CA LEU A 85 12.85 -8.36 5.93
C LEU A 85 11.70 -7.55 5.33
N LEU A 86 10.46 -7.90 5.66
CA LEU A 86 9.29 -7.15 5.19
C LEU A 86 9.26 -5.73 5.76
N ALA A 87 9.60 -5.55 7.04
CA ALA A 87 9.71 -4.22 7.63
C ALA A 87 10.73 -3.35 6.88
N HIS A 88 11.89 -3.92 6.56
CA HIS A 88 12.92 -3.23 5.78
C HIS A 88 12.45 -2.89 4.37
N TYR A 89 11.87 -3.86 3.66
CA TYR A 89 11.35 -3.67 2.31
C TYR A 89 10.31 -2.54 2.23
N TYR A 90 9.32 -2.56 3.13
CA TYR A 90 8.31 -1.52 3.16
C TYR A 90 8.89 -0.16 3.54
N GLY A 91 9.86 -0.12 4.46
CA GLY A 91 10.57 1.11 4.83
C GLY A 91 11.32 1.72 3.65
N GLN A 92 12.08 0.92 2.89
CA GLN A 92 12.78 1.39 1.69
C GLN A 92 11.81 1.85 0.59
N THR A 93 10.72 1.11 0.41
CA THR A 93 9.68 1.48 -0.57
C THR A 93 9.03 2.83 -0.20
N ALA A 94 8.77 3.07 1.09
CA ALA A 94 8.25 4.35 1.55
C ALA A 94 9.21 5.51 1.24
N GLN A 95 10.50 5.34 1.49
CA GLN A 95 11.52 6.36 1.19
C GLN A 95 11.59 6.68 -0.31
N GLU A 96 11.53 5.66 -1.16
CA GLU A 96 11.53 5.88 -2.61
C GLU A 96 10.28 6.61 -3.08
N LEU A 97 9.12 6.26 -2.55
CA LEU A 97 7.86 6.97 -2.85
C LEU A 97 7.90 8.43 -2.42
N GLU A 98 8.53 8.74 -1.28
CA GLU A 98 8.74 10.13 -0.86
C GLU A 98 9.68 10.88 -1.80
N ARG A 99 10.79 10.26 -2.20
CA ARG A 99 11.71 10.84 -3.16
C ARG A 99 11.01 11.18 -4.48
N LEU A 100 10.14 10.28 -4.96
CA LEU A 100 9.31 10.53 -6.15
C LEU A 100 8.31 11.66 -5.91
N ALA A 101 7.62 11.67 -4.77
CA ALA A 101 6.69 12.74 -4.43
C ALA A 101 7.37 14.12 -4.39
N GLU A 102 8.57 14.20 -3.83
CA GLU A 102 9.37 15.43 -3.78
C GLU A 102 9.78 15.90 -5.18
N ALA A 103 10.19 14.97 -6.05
CA ALA A 103 10.54 15.27 -7.44
C ALA A 103 9.34 15.89 -8.19
N HIS A 104 8.15 15.28 -8.09
CA HIS A 104 6.93 15.80 -8.71
C HIS A 104 6.49 17.14 -8.11
N ALA A 105 6.55 17.29 -6.79
CA ALA A 105 6.23 18.55 -6.12
C ALA A 105 7.18 19.68 -6.52
N ALA A 106 8.46 19.39 -6.76
CA ALA A 106 9.43 20.37 -7.24
C ALA A 106 9.12 20.86 -8.66
N VAL A 107 8.69 19.96 -9.56
CA VAL A 107 8.26 20.34 -10.91
C VAL A 107 7.02 21.25 -10.86
N GLY A 108 6.02 20.90 -10.03
CA GLY A 108 4.83 21.73 -9.83
C GLY A 108 5.18 23.15 -9.35
N ARG A 109 6.04 23.27 -8.32
CA ARG A 109 6.48 24.57 -7.77
C ARG A 109 7.26 25.41 -8.78
N ASN A 110 8.19 24.82 -9.52
CA ASN A 110 9.00 25.55 -10.50
C ASN A 110 8.14 26.09 -11.66
N ARG A 111 7.02 25.46 -11.97
CA ARG A 111 6.11 25.88 -13.04
C ARG A 111 5.04 26.88 -12.61
N GLN A 112 4.72 26.97 -11.32
CA GLN A 112 3.95 28.10 -10.77
C GLN A 112 4.81 29.38 -10.68
N ARG A 113 6.14 29.23 -10.76
CA ARG A 113 7.13 30.31 -10.65
C ARG A 113 7.72 30.83 -12.00
N PRO A 114 6.97 31.02 -13.10
CA PRO A 114 7.45 31.86 -14.21
C PRO A 114 6.54 33.06 -14.57
N GLN A 115 7.20 34.22 -14.73
CA GLN A 115 6.77 35.54 -15.24
C GLN A 115 6.11 36.54 -14.26
N THR A 116 6.84 36.99 -13.22
CA THR A 116 6.60 38.31 -12.60
C THR A 116 7.81 39.25 -12.72
N ASP A 117 8.79 38.91 -13.56
CA ASP A 117 9.90 39.79 -13.92
C ASP A 117 9.97 39.92 -15.44
N ARG A 118 9.34 40.96 -15.98
CA ARG A 118 9.72 41.60 -17.23
C ARG A 118 9.26 43.06 -17.26
#